data_AF-A0A380MJH8-F1
#
_entry.id   AF-A0A380MJH8-F1
#
_cell.length_a   1.000
_cell.length_b   1.000
_cell.length_c   1.000
_cell.angle_alpha   90.00
_cell.angle_beta   90.00
_cell.angle_gamma   90.00
#
_symmetry.space_group_name_H-M   'P 1'
#
loop_
_entity.id
_entity.type
_entity.pdbx_description
1 polymer ?
#
loop_
_entity_poly.entity_id
_entity_poly.type
_entity_poly.pdbx_seq_one_letter_code
_entity_poly.pdbx_strand_id
1 'polypeptide(L)'
;MRILLKNLLLIACCLSQTQAFADERSDIAALLRELEYLRERVEAMAQKNSENTAKIRFNYRALLEQMQVTENGIRAYLNAQIDTIHLTPPKPVDSSLYGVRRN
;
A
#
# COMPACT_ATOMS: atom_id res chain seq x y z
N MET A 1 -28.91 -14.66 23.93
CA MET A 1 -28.94 -13.52 22.99
C MET A 1 -27.64 -12.69 22.92
N ARG A 2 -26.86 -12.52 24.00
CA ARG A 2 -25.63 -11.70 24.00
C ARG A 2 -24.47 -12.21 23.12
N ILE A 3 -24.39 -13.51 22.82
CA ILE A 3 -23.32 -14.11 21.99
C ILE A 3 -23.50 -13.78 20.50
N LEU A 4 -24.75 -13.83 20.02
CA LEU A 4 -25.09 -13.47 18.64
C LEU A 4 -24.78 -12.00 18.34
N LEU A 5 -25.04 -11.10 19.31
CA LEU A 5 -24.73 -9.68 19.15
C LEU A 5 -23.23 -9.40 19.02
N LYS A 6 -22.38 -10.12 19.78
CA LYS A 6 -20.93 -9.99 19.71
C LYS A 6 -20.36 -10.47 18.38
N ASN A 7 -20.85 -11.59 17.84
CA ASN A 7 -20.42 -12.08 16.53
C ASN A 7 -20.84 -11.14 15.40
N LEU A 8 -22.04 -10.57 15.46
CA LEU A 8 -22.51 -9.63 14.45
C LEU A 8 -21.67 -8.34 14.43
N LEU A 9 -21.27 -7.86 15.61
CA LEU A 9 -20.44 -6.66 15.75
C LEU A 9 -18.99 -6.89 15.30
N LEU A 10 -18.45 -8.08 15.51
CA LEU A 10 -17.12 -8.48 15.01
C LEU A 10 -17.09 -8.55 13.47
N ILE A 11 -18.14 -9.13 12.87
CA ILE A 11 -18.29 -9.23 11.41
C ILE A 11 -18.43 -7.85 10.76
N ALA A 12 -19.27 -6.97 11.33
CA ALA A 12 -19.42 -5.60 10.86
C ALA A 12 -18.10 -4.82 10.90
N CYS A 13 -17.33 -4.96 11.98
CA CYS A 13 -16.04 -4.29 12.12
C CYS A 13 -15.01 -4.78 11.09
N CYS A 14 -14.93 -6.09 10.84
CA CYS A 14 -14.08 -6.65 9.79
C CYS A 14 -14.49 -6.18 8.39
N LEU A 15 -15.78 -6.12 8.09
CA LEU A 15 -16.29 -5.63 6.80
C LEU A 15 -15.92 -4.15 6.58
N SER A 16 -16.07 -3.30 7.59
CA SER A 16 -15.69 -1.88 7.51
C SER A 16 -14.20 -1.68 7.31
N GLN A 17 -13.35 -2.46 8.01
CA GLN A 17 -11.90 -2.42 7.82
C GLN A 17 -11.53 -2.86 6.40
N THR A 18 -12.14 -3.93 5.90
CA THR A 18 -11.87 -4.47 4.56
C THR A 18 -12.23 -3.46 3.46
N GLN A 19 -13.30 -2.67 3.65
CA GLN A 19 -13.68 -1.60 2.72
C GLN A 19 -12.71 -0.41 2.75
N ALA A 20 -12.30 0.04 3.94
CA ALA A 20 -11.31 1.11 4.07
C ALA A 20 -9.96 0.75 3.40
N PHE A 21 -9.51 -0.49 3.58
CA PHE A 21 -8.32 -0.99 2.89
C PHE A 21 -8.48 -1.11 1.37
N ALA A 22 -9.71 -1.34 0.88
CA ALA A 22 -9.97 -1.41 -0.56
C ALA A 22 -9.98 -0.02 -1.21
N ASP A 23 -10.55 0.98 -0.53
CA ASP A 23 -10.59 2.37 -0.99
C ASP A 23 -9.18 2.99 -1.00
N GLU A 24 -8.40 2.81 0.07
CA GLU A 24 -7.00 3.27 0.12
C GLU A 24 -6.15 2.65 -1.00
N ARG A 25 -6.34 1.35 -1.29
CA ARG A 25 -5.65 0.67 -2.40
C ARG A 25 -6.07 1.23 -3.76
N SER A 26 -7.34 1.61 -3.93
CA SER A 26 -7.84 2.23 -5.16
C SER A 26 -7.22 3.61 -5.37
N ASP A 27 -7.18 4.44 -4.34
CA ASP A 27 -6.59 5.78 -4.40
C ASP A 27 -5.10 5.72 -4.73
N ILE A 28 -4.38 4.76 -4.13
CA ILE A 28 -2.95 4.59 -4.41
C ILE A 28 -2.71 4.04 -5.83
N ALA A 29 -3.58 3.17 -6.35
CA ALA A 29 -3.51 2.72 -7.74
C ALA A 29 -3.78 3.87 -8.73
N ALA A 30 -4.68 4.80 -8.39
CA ALA A 30 -4.91 6.01 -9.17
C ALA A 30 -3.66 6.91 -9.19
N LEU A 31 -3.01 7.11 -8.03
CA LEU A 31 -1.77 7.89 -7.93
C LEU A 31 -0.62 7.27 -8.75
N LEU A 32 -0.47 5.95 -8.74
CA LEU A 32 0.53 5.28 -9.58
C LEU A 32 0.25 5.50 -11.08
N ARG A 33 -1.02 5.47 -11.49
CA ARG A 33 -1.42 5.72 -12.87
C ARG A 33 -1.16 7.17 -13.29
N GLU A 34 -1.39 8.12 -12.39
CA GLU A 34 -1.06 9.52 -12.62
C GLU A 34 0.45 9.76 -12.75
N LEU A 35 1.26 9.11 -11.92
CA LEU A 35 2.72 9.18 -12.02
C LEU A 35 3.25 8.61 -13.34
N GLU A 36 2.69 7.49 -13.80
CA GLU A 36 3.04 6.92 -15.10
C GLU A 36 2.66 7.86 -16.25
N TYR A 37 1.45 8.44 -16.21
CA TYR A 37 1.04 9.47 -17.18
C TYR A 37 1.98 10.68 -17.19
N LEU A 38 2.37 11.17 -16.02
CA LEU A 38 3.31 12.29 -15.92
C LEU A 38 4.68 11.91 -16.51
N ARG A 39 5.15 10.67 -16.32
CA ARG A 39 6.43 10.20 -16.87
C ARG A 39 6.39 10.24 -18.40
N GLU A 40 5.36 9.65 -19.00
CA GLU A 40 5.14 9.67 -20.45
C GLU A 40 5.10 11.10 -20.99
N ARG A 41 4.42 12.01 -20.28
CA ARG A 41 4.32 13.42 -20.68
C ARG A 41 5.66 14.13 -20.64
N VAL A 42 6.48 13.86 -19.63
CA VAL A 42 7.83 14.41 -19.47
C VAL A 42 8.78 13.84 -20.53
N GLU A 43 8.70 12.55 -20.85
CA GLU A 43 9.46 11.93 -21.94
C GLU A 43 9.13 12.56 -23.29
N ALA A 44 7.85 12.74 -23.61
CA ALA A 44 7.42 13.42 -24.83
C ALA A 44 7.90 14.88 -24.88
N MET A 45 7.96 15.55 -23.73
CA MET A 45 8.46 16.92 -23.63
C MET A 45 9.98 16.98 -23.79
N ALA A 46 10.70 16.01 -23.25
CA ALA A 46 12.15 15.87 -23.41
C ALA A 46 12.51 15.64 -24.88
N GLN A 47 11.76 14.77 -25.57
CA GLN A 47 11.94 14.53 -27.01
C GLN A 47 11.68 15.80 -27.83
N LYS A 48 10.57 16.51 -27.58
CA LYS A 48 10.25 17.78 -28.26
C LYS A 48 11.30 18.86 -28.04
N ASN A 49 11.95 18.87 -26.87
CA ASN A 49 12.97 19.86 -26.52
C ASN A 49 14.40 19.34 -26.75
N SER A 50 14.59 18.16 -27.34
CA SER A 50 15.92 17.57 -27.55
C SER A 50 16.80 18.39 -28.49
N GLU A 51 16.18 19.06 -29.48
CA GLU A 51 16.83 19.95 -30.43
C GLU A 51 16.87 21.41 -29.98
N ASN A 52 16.27 21.73 -28.82
CA ASN A 52 16.13 23.09 -28.35
C ASN A 52 17.51 23.67 -27.99
N THR A 53 17.96 24.63 -28.80
CA THR A 53 19.27 25.28 -28.69
C THR A 53 19.21 26.50 -27.76
N ALA A 54 18.44 26.39 -26.68
CA ALA A 54 18.33 27.45 -25.68
C ALA A 54 19.59 27.54 -24.82
N LYS A 55 19.96 28.76 -24.41
CA LYS A 55 21.14 29.05 -23.56
C LYS A 55 21.07 28.35 -22.19
N ILE A 56 19.87 28.11 -21.69
CA ILE A 56 19.60 27.35 -20.45
C ILE A 56 18.64 26.23 -20.81
N ARG A 57 18.99 24.99 -20.44
CA ARG A 57 18.21 23.78 -20.75
C ARG A 57 17.64 23.19 -19.47
N PHE A 58 16.37 22.78 -19.52
CA PHE A 58 15.76 22.03 -18.44
C PHE A 58 16.34 20.61 -18.41
N ASN A 59 16.70 20.12 -17.21
CA ASN A 59 17.28 18.79 -17.06
C ASN A 59 16.18 17.72 -16.95
N TYR A 60 15.61 17.36 -18.09
CA TYR A 60 14.59 16.31 -18.18
C TYR A 60 15.08 14.96 -17.66
N ARG A 61 16.38 14.66 -17.81
CA ARG A 61 16.96 13.41 -17.32
C ARG A 61 16.89 13.32 -15.79
N ALA A 62 17.32 14.37 -15.08
CA ALA A 62 17.24 14.40 -13.62
C ALA A 62 15.79 14.32 -13.12
N LEU A 63 14.85 14.95 -13.83
CA LEU A 63 13.43 14.83 -13.49
C LEU A 63 12.92 13.39 -13.65
N LEU A 64 13.24 12.73 -14.76
CA LEU A 64 12.84 11.34 -15.01
C LEU A 64 13.45 10.37 -13.96
N GLU A 65 14.72 10.55 -13.63
CA GLU A 65 15.38 9.77 -12.57
C GLU A 65 14.68 9.98 -11.21
N GLN A 66 14.32 11.21 -10.86
CA GLN A 66 13.60 11.51 -9.62
C GLN A 66 12.18 10.90 -9.60
N MET A 67 11.48 10.92 -10.73
CA MET A 67 10.16 10.29 -10.85
C MET A 67 10.26 8.77 -10.67
N GLN A 68 11.28 8.14 -11.25
CA GLN A 68 11.52 6.70 -11.12
C GLN A 68 11.85 6.30 -9.67
N VAL A 69 12.68 7.09 -8.97
CA VAL A 69 12.96 6.88 -7.53
C VAL A 69 11.68 7.00 -6.71
N THR A 70 10.85 7.98 -7.01
CA THR A 70 9.58 8.21 -6.30
C THR A 70 8.60 7.06 -6.53
N GLU A 71 8.46 6.59 -7.78
CA GLU A 71 7.62 5.44 -8.14
C GLU A 71 8.08 4.16 -7.41
N ASN A 72 9.39 3.90 -7.40
CA ASN A 72 9.96 2.75 -6.68
C ASN A 72 9.73 2.84 -5.16
N GLY A 73 9.85 4.05 -4.59
CA GLY A 73 9.57 4.29 -3.17
C GLY A 73 8.12 4.00 -2.80
N ILE A 74 7.15 4.43 -3.62
CA ILE A 74 5.73 4.17 -3.43
C ILE A 74 5.45 2.65 -3.53
N ARG A 75 5.99 1.97 -4.55
CA ARG A 75 5.85 0.52 -4.70
C ARG A 75 6.44 -0.25 -3.50
N ALA A 76 7.60 0.17 -3.01
CA ALA A 76 8.23 -0.43 -1.84
C ALA A 76 7.39 -0.24 -0.56
N TYR A 77 6.84 0.95 -0.35
CA TYR A 77 5.95 1.24 0.77
C TYR A 77 4.69 0.36 0.75
N LEU A 78 4.05 0.21 -0.41
CA LEU A 78 2.87 -0.65 -0.57
C LEU A 78 3.16 -2.11 -0.25
N ASN A 79 4.29 -2.64 -0.75
CA ASN A 79 4.69 -4.01 -0.48
C ASN A 79 5.01 -4.24 1.01
N ALA A 80 5.65 -3.28 1.67
CA ALA A 80 5.96 -3.36 3.09
C ALA A 80 4.71 -3.34 3.99
N GLN A 81 3.65 -2.62 3.60
CA GLN A 81 2.38 -2.64 4.33
C GLN A 81 1.64 -3.99 4.21
N ILE A 82 1.78 -4.71 3.10
CA ILE A 82 1.15 -6.02 2.90
C ILE A 82 1.70 -7.08 3.89
N ASP A 83 2.97 -6.98 4.26
CA ASP A 83 3.60 -7.88 5.23
C ASP A 83 3.15 -7.63 6.68
N THR A 84 2.48 -6.50 6.96
CA THR A 84 2.01 -6.16 8.31
C THR A 84 0.51 -6.45 8.47
N ILE A 85 0.11 -7.70 8.26
CA ILE A 85 -1.15 -8.20 8.81
C ILE A 85 -0.82 -9.38 9.73
N HIS A 86 -0.80 -9.15 11.04
CA HIS A 86 -0.79 -10.23 12.03
C HIS A 86 -2.15 -10.96 11.97
N LEU A 87 -2.30 -11.89 11.02
CA LEU A 87 -3.48 -12.73 10.82
C LEU A 87 -3.49 -13.99 11.69
N THR A 88 -2.44 -14.23 12.46
CA THR A 88 -2.44 -15.32 13.43
C THR A 88 -2.56 -14.71 14.81
N PRO A 89 -3.69 -14.87 15.53
CA PRO A 89 -3.68 -14.60 16.96
C PRO A 89 -2.54 -15.43 17.56
N PRO A 90 -1.68 -14.84 18.42
CA PRO A 90 -0.61 -15.59 19.05
C PRO A 90 -1.22 -16.82 19.73
N LYS A 91 -0.65 -18.00 19.47
CA LYS A 91 -1.16 -19.25 20.06
C LYS A 91 -1.24 -19.06 21.58
N PRO A 92 -2.40 -19.29 22.22
CA PRO A 92 -2.45 -19.28 23.68
C PRO A 92 -1.42 -20.29 24.18
N VAL A 93 -0.48 -19.82 24.99
CA VAL A 93 0.47 -20.68 25.70
C VAL A 93 -0.39 -21.62 26.54
N ASP A 94 -0.25 -22.93 26.31
CA ASP A 94 -0.99 -23.99 27.00
C ASP A 94 -0.97 -23.74 28.52
N SER A 95 -2.02 -23.09 29.01
CA SER A 95 -2.38 -23.14 30.41
C SER A 95 -3.33 -24.31 30.53
N SER A 96 -2.77 -25.45 30.93
CA SER A 96 -3.50 -26.62 31.38
C SER A 96 -4.57 -26.18 32.38
N LEU A 97 -5.82 -26.06 31.93
CA LEU A 97 -6.93 -25.65 32.79
C LEU A 97 -7.62 -26.84 33.48
N TYR A 98 -7.32 -28.08 33.13
CA TYR A 98 -7.90 -29.26 33.80
C TYR A 98 -6.95 -30.45 33.77
N GLY A 99 -6.29 -30.73 34.90
CA GLY A 99 -5.43 -31.89 35.04
C GLY A 99 -4.85 -32.07 36.44
N VAL A 100 -5.70 -32.31 37.44
CA VAL A 100 -5.21 -32.83 38.73
C VAL A 100 -5.11 -34.35 38.64
N ARG A 101 -3.87 -34.85 38.70
CA ARG A 101 -3.51 -36.27 38.77
C ARG A 101 -4.15 -36.91 40.01
N ARG A 102 -4.91 -37.98 39.82
CA ARG A 102 -5.41 -38.81 40.93
C ARG A 102 -4.23 -39.54 41.59
N ASN A 103 -4.15 -39.47 42.92
CA ASN A 103 -3.47 -40.45 43.76
C ASN A 103 -4.54 -41.30 44.43
#